data_AF-A0A9P7AK44-F1
#
_entry.id   AF-A0A9P7AK44-F1
#
_cell.length_a   1.000
_cell.length_b   1.000
_cell.length_c   1.000
_cell.angle_alpha   90.00
_cell.angle_beta   90.00
_cell.angle_gamma   90.00
#
_symmetry.space_group_name_H-M   'P 1'
#
loop_
_entity.id
_entity.type
_entity.pdbx_description
1 polymer ?
#
loop_
_entity_poly.entity_id
_entity_poly.type
_entity_poly.pdbx_seq_one_letter_code
_entity_poly.pdbx_strand_id
1 'polypeptide(L)'
;MSHEMKPNAGFLSLPKELQLNILSSLSCRDILRCTSVSKALRQTYMSSSELQYIVELSGQRLLHVSNTDSVSIPVSKRLQLLRDKAHAWFKVDPHSYETVSLPKNMHSDEQFVADGHIYLWDQEEDMAAIIPILPKSSQKTVKRNWSPGTLFSVPDSGHLDVFMDPAQNLIATAYSVTDDTLESNDETLYIDLGVLDRDGIHPQAAGRTLSLSMLPASKDKCFVTESAKLKGFGRHIALRRSFAHPFDEMWQLHIWDWQHSATSDSVLSGTNFLPGPIDFCFLGNNRLLVAAYHLMLYSIEDMSQTPQVLACFLMPVLSLNIRCFLPMDHIDSSPQLQAQQAMYTSDPQNQLLCITTGASQTLVISTRIFFNLEGIAAATPVPWERWGPSNTRIFELPGESRVHVSGNRVLQALSVGTSASGYTEYILHILDFSPLAVTNRRGLGRVVKEPSTIPEFVEWTGRPVKNLTTSLPYVEVILDRKFESELADMWVDKDRIYLLNTKFDHEVVGSAHYAIEYNELEVTDV
;
A
#
# COMPACT_ATOMS: atom_id res chain seq x y z
N MET A 1 -28.28 -26.20 -61.05
CA MET A 1 -27.25 -26.76 -60.16
C MET A 1 -27.28 -25.98 -58.85
N SER A 2 -27.97 -26.50 -57.84
CA SER A 2 -28.00 -25.94 -56.49
C SER A 2 -26.75 -26.39 -55.74
N HIS A 3 -25.84 -25.46 -55.49
CA HIS A 3 -24.70 -25.70 -54.60
C HIS A 3 -25.23 -25.94 -53.19
N GLU A 4 -25.21 -27.20 -52.76
CA GLU A 4 -25.46 -27.61 -51.38
C GLU A 4 -24.29 -27.07 -50.53
N MET A 5 -24.50 -25.90 -49.91
CA MET A 5 -23.54 -25.34 -48.96
C MET A 5 -23.43 -26.29 -47.77
N LYS A 6 -22.32 -27.04 -47.71
CA LYS A 6 -21.95 -27.78 -46.50
C LYS A 6 -21.97 -26.81 -45.32
N PRO A 7 -22.71 -27.10 -44.24
CA PRO A 7 -22.67 -26.26 -43.05
C PRO A 7 -21.23 -26.24 -42.54
N ASN A 8 -20.60 -25.06 -42.58
CA ASN A 8 -19.30 -24.87 -41.95
C ASN A 8 -19.43 -25.26 -40.47
N ALA A 9 -18.60 -26.19 -40.01
CA ALA A 9 -18.51 -26.56 -38.61
C ALA A 9 -18.08 -25.32 -37.80
N GLY A 10 -19.06 -24.56 -37.31
CA GLY A 10 -18.83 -23.35 -36.54
C GLY A 10 -18.43 -23.67 -35.10
N PHE A 11 -17.91 -22.68 -34.38
CA PHE A 11 -17.51 -22.81 -32.97
C PHE A 11 -18.57 -23.51 -32.09
N LEU A 12 -19.85 -23.20 -32.32
CA LEU A 12 -20.98 -23.79 -31.57
C LEU A 12 -21.22 -25.29 -31.83
N SER A 13 -20.59 -25.86 -32.87
CA SER A 13 -20.64 -27.30 -33.16
C SER A 13 -19.61 -28.12 -32.35
N LEU A 14 -18.67 -27.45 -31.68
CA LEU A 14 -17.69 -28.11 -30.82
C LEU A 14 -18.37 -28.67 -29.55
N PRO A 15 -17.84 -29.76 -28.97
CA PRO A 15 -18.21 -30.20 -27.62
C PRO A 15 -18.12 -29.06 -26.59
N LYS A 16 -19.00 -29.09 -25.59
CA LYS A 16 -19.13 -28.01 -24.59
C LYS A 16 -17.83 -27.79 -23.82
N GLU A 17 -17.10 -28.86 -23.55
CA GLU A 17 -15.81 -28.86 -22.85
C GLU A 17 -14.75 -28.08 -23.64
N LEU A 18 -14.70 -28.27 -24.96
CA LEU A 18 -13.79 -27.51 -25.82
C LEU A 18 -14.19 -26.05 -25.93
N GLN A 19 -15.49 -25.76 -26.00
CA GLN A 19 -15.97 -24.38 -25.97
C GLN A 19 -15.55 -23.68 -24.66
N LEU A 20 -15.69 -24.35 -23.52
CA LEU A 20 -15.29 -23.83 -22.21
C LEU A 20 -13.78 -23.59 -22.12
N ASN A 21 -12.96 -24.55 -22.56
CA ASN A 21 -11.50 -24.43 -22.54
C ASN A 21 -10.99 -23.28 -23.42
N ILE A 22 -11.59 -23.10 -24.61
CA ILE A 22 -11.27 -21.97 -25.49
C ILE A 22 -11.67 -20.66 -24.83
N LEU A 23 -12.88 -20.59 -24.25
CA LEU A 23 -13.37 -19.37 -23.60
C LEU A 23 -12.60 -19.03 -22.32
N SER A 24 -12.14 -20.01 -21.53
CA SER A 24 -11.36 -19.76 -20.30
C SER A 24 -9.95 -19.26 -20.59
N SER A 25 -9.45 -19.48 -21.81
CA SER A 25 -8.18 -18.94 -22.29
C SER A 25 -8.29 -17.48 -22.78
N LEU A 26 -9.50 -16.91 -22.86
CA LEU A 26 -9.71 -15.53 -23.29
C LEU A 26 -9.60 -14.53 -22.13
N SER A 27 -9.32 -13.27 -22.46
CA SER A 27 -9.44 -12.17 -21.50
C SER A 27 -10.89 -12.02 -21.03
N CYS A 28 -11.11 -11.54 -19.80
CA CYS A 28 -12.46 -11.25 -19.30
C CYS A 28 -13.27 -10.36 -20.27
N ARG A 29 -12.63 -9.38 -20.91
CA ARG A 29 -13.28 -8.51 -21.91
C ARG A 29 -13.80 -9.31 -23.10
N ASP A 30 -13.02 -10.26 -23.59
CA ASP A 30 -13.40 -11.07 -24.75
C ASP A 30 -14.41 -12.15 -24.39
N ILE A 31 -14.35 -12.72 -23.19
CA ILE A 31 -15.42 -13.58 -22.63
C ILE A 31 -16.75 -12.81 -22.66
N LEU A 32 -16.77 -11.60 -22.09
CA LEU A 32 -17.99 -10.77 -22.04
C LEU A 32 -18.48 -10.39 -23.45
N ARG A 33 -17.59 -10.07 -24.39
CA ARG A 33 -17.96 -9.85 -25.80
C ARG A 33 -18.55 -11.10 -26.44
N CYS A 34 -17.98 -12.28 -26.22
CA CYS A 34 -18.56 -13.53 -26.71
C CYS A 34 -19.99 -13.73 -26.19
N THR A 35 -20.29 -13.33 -24.95
CA THR A 35 -21.67 -13.40 -24.41
C THR A 35 -22.66 -12.47 -25.12
N SER A 36 -22.20 -11.38 -25.75
CA SER A 36 -23.08 -10.47 -26.50
C SER A 36 -23.29 -10.91 -27.95
N VAL A 37 -22.49 -11.84 -28.47
CA VAL A 37 -22.60 -12.34 -29.86
C VAL A 37 -23.77 -13.31 -30.04
N SER A 38 -24.00 -14.24 -29.10
CA SER A 38 -25.10 -15.21 -29.24
C SER A 38 -25.70 -15.67 -27.91
N LYS A 39 -26.97 -16.10 -27.95
CA LYS A 39 -27.67 -16.67 -26.78
C LYS A 39 -27.02 -17.96 -26.28
N ALA A 40 -26.45 -18.77 -27.18
CA ALA A 40 -25.77 -20.02 -26.82
C ALA A 40 -24.47 -19.78 -26.03
N LEU A 41 -23.66 -18.81 -26.45
CA LEU A 41 -22.45 -18.40 -25.72
C LEU A 41 -22.80 -17.77 -24.38
N ARG A 42 -23.83 -16.91 -24.35
CA ARG A 42 -24.36 -16.36 -23.09
C ARG A 42 -24.81 -17.47 -22.14
N GLN A 43 -25.53 -18.48 -22.63
CA GLN A 43 -25.96 -19.61 -21.80
C GLN A 43 -24.76 -20.43 -21.30
N THR A 44 -23.74 -20.61 -22.14
CA THR A 44 -22.49 -21.30 -21.77
C THR A 44 -21.82 -20.58 -20.60
N TYR A 45 -21.64 -19.26 -20.70
CA TYR A 45 -21.13 -18.41 -19.61
C TYR A 45 -21.98 -18.53 -18.33
N MET A 46 -23.30 -18.37 -18.44
CA MET A 46 -24.20 -18.45 -17.28
C MET A 46 -24.19 -19.82 -16.60
N SER A 47 -23.91 -20.88 -17.34
CA SER A 47 -23.82 -22.25 -16.81
C SER A 47 -22.44 -22.65 -16.29
N SER A 48 -21.40 -21.86 -16.54
CA SER A 48 -20.03 -22.17 -16.15
C SER A 48 -19.58 -21.30 -14.97
N SER A 49 -19.29 -21.94 -13.84
CA SER A 49 -18.68 -21.27 -12.68
C SER A 49 -17.26 -20.80 -12.99
N GLU A 50 -16.53 -21.48 -13.88
CA GLU A 50 -15.16 -21.13 -14.27
C GLU A 50 -15.10 -19.82 -15.03
N LEU A 51 -15.92 -19.67 -16.08
CA LEU A 51 -15.98 -18.41 -16.83
C LEU A 51 -16.47 -17.25 -15.97
N GLN A 52 -17.45 -17.51 -15.10
CA GLN A 52 -17.91 -16.51 -14.12
C GLN A 52 -16.82 -16.15 -13.12
N TYR A 53 -16.03 -17.12 -12.65
CA TYR A 53 -14.92 -16.89 -11.73
C TYR A 53 -13.82 -16.02 -12.35
N ILE A 54 -13.42 -16.30 -13.60
CA ILE A 54 -12.46 -15.46 -14.33
C ILE A 54 -12.95 -14.02 -14.48
N VAL A 55 -14.22 -13.85 -14.85
CA VAL A 55 -14.85 -12.52 -15.01
C VAL A 55 -14.95 -11.79 -13.67
N GLU A 56 -15.33 -12.49 -12.60
CA GLU A 56 -15.46 -11.93 -11.25
C GLU A 56 -14.10 -11.49 -10.69
N LEU A 57 -13.06 -12.34 -10.79
CA LEU A 57 -11.69 -11.99 -10.42
C LEU A 57 -11.22 -10.74 -11.18
N SER A 58 -11.40 -10.73 -12.50
CA SER A 58 -11.00 -9.58 -13.33
C SER A 58 -11.78 -8.31 -12.98
N GLY A 59 -13.08 -8.44 -12.66
CA GLY A 59 -13.93 -7.32 -12.24
C GLY A 59 -13.51 -6.73 -10.90
N GLN A 60 -12.94 -7.55 -10.00
CA GLN A 60 -12.37 -7.15 -8.72
C GLN A 60 -10.85 -6.88 -8.78
N ARG A 61 -10.24 -6.97 -9.98
CA ARG A 61 -8.80 -6.77 -10.22
C ARG A 61 -7.90 -7.72 -9.41
N LEU A 62 -8.31 -8.97 -9.32
CA LEU A 62 -7.60 -10.04 -8.64
C LEU A 62 -6.99 -11.02 -9.64
N LEU A 63 -5.88 -11.63 -9.28
CA LEU A 63 -5.22 -12.72 -10.01
C LEU A 63 -5.53 -14.06 -9.34
N HIS A 64 -5.63 -15.11 -10.15
CA HIS A 64 -5.74 -16.48 -9.65
C HIS A 64 -4.38 -17.00 -9.17
N VAL A 65 -4.32 -17.53 -7.95
CA VAL A 65 -3.11 -18.18 -7.42
C VAL A 65 -3.14 -19.66 -7.83
N SER A 66 -2.19 -20.09 -8.65
CA SER A 66 -2.22 -21.40 -9.33
C SER A 66 -1.64 -22.56 -8.50
N ASN A 67 -1.19 -22.34 -7.27
CA ASN A 67 -0.16 -23.20 -6.66
C ASN A 67 -0.48 -23.78 -5.28
N THR A 68 -1.74 -24.04 -4.96
CA THR A 68 -2.10 -24.61 -3.66
C THR A 68 -2.38 -26.11 -3.81
N ASP A 69 -1.41 -26.95 -3.43
CA ASP A 69 -1.53 -28.42 -3.31
C ASP A 69 -2.61 -28.85 -2.28
N SER A 70 -3.29 -27.91 -1.64
CA SER A 70 -4.44 -28.15 -0.76
C SER A 70 -5.70 -28.46 -1.56
N VAL A 71 -6.41 -29.52 -1.13
CA VAL A 71 -7.70 -30.03 -1.62
C VAL A 71 -8.48 -28.98 -2.44
N SER A 72 -8.52 -29.16 -3.77
CA SER A 72 -9.01 -28.14 -4.69
C SER A 72 -10.46 -27.76 -4.34
N ILE A 73 -10.66 -26.59 -3.74
CA ILE A 73 -12.00 -26.07 -3.49
C ILE A 73 -12.69 -25.93 -4.86
N PRO A 74 -13.90 -26.49 -5.06
CA PRO A 74 -14.58 -26.41 -6.35
C PRO A 74 -14.73 -24.96 -6.81
N VAL A 75 -14.56 -24.69 -8.11
CA VAL A 75 -14.58 -23.33 -8.67
C VAL A 75 -15.89 -22.60 -8.34
N SER A 76 -17.01 -23.30 -8.26
CA SER A 76 -18.30 -22.75 -7.81
C SER A 76 -18.24 -22.21 -6.38
N LYS A 77 -17.58 -22.93 -5.46
CA LYS A 77 -17.40 -22.48 -4.07
C LYS A 77 -16.43 -21.30 -3.99
N ARG A 78 -15.35 -21.29 -4.80
CA ARG A 78 -14.43 -20.13 -4.89
C ARG A 78 -15.14 -18.88 -5.40
N LEU A 79 -15.96 -19.02 -6.44
CA LEU A 79 -16.80 -17.94 -6.97
C LEU A 79 -17.78 -17.42 -5.93
N GLN A 80 -18.42 -18.32 -5.16
CA GLN A 80 -19.33 -17.92 -4.10
C GLN A 80 -18.60 -17.12 -3.01
N LEU A 81 -17.47 -17.62 -2.51
CA LEU A 81 -16.65 -16.91 -1.51
C LEU A 81 -16.20 -15.54 -2.01
N LEU A 82 -15.78 -15.44 -3.27
CA LEU A 82 -15.36 -14.18 -3.89
C LEU A 82 -16.51 -13.16 -3.97
N ARG A 83 -17.71 -13.64 -4.30
CA ARG A 83 -18.92 -12.80 -4.31
C ARG A 83 -19.33 -12.40 -2.90
N ASP A 84 -19.37 -13.34 -1.98
CA ASP A 84 -19.76 -13.08 -0.59
C ASP A 84 -18.85 -12.02 0.02
N LYS A 85 -17.53 -12.18 -0.14
CA LYS A 85 -16.55 -11.17 0.28
C LYS A 85 -16.80 -9.80 -0.34
N ALA A 86 -17.01 -9.73 -1.66
CA ALA A 86 -17.30 -8.46 -2.31
C ALA A 86 -18.59 -7.81 -1.78
N HIS A 87 -19.60 -8.61 -1.39
CA HIS A 87 -20.83 -8.10 -0.80
C HIS A 87 -20.67 -7.67 0.65
N ALA A 88 -19.76 -8.32 1.38
CA ALA A 88 -19.48 -8.08 2.79
C ALA A 88 -19.03 -6.62 3.01
N TRP A 89 -18.15 -6.10 2.14
CA TRP A 89 -17.71 -4.70 2.10
C TRP A 89 -18.84 -3.66 2.00
N PHE A 90 -19.99 -4.04 1.47
CA PHE A 90 -21.16 -3.16 1.35
C PHE A 90 -22.15 -3.30 2.51
N LYS A 91 -21.91 -4.25 3.41
CA LYS A 91 -22.76 -4.59 4.55
C LYS A 91 -22.00 -4.51 5.87
N VAL A 92 -20.83 -3.88 5.88
CA VAL A 92 -20.03 -3.66 7.07
C VAL A 92 -20.90 -2.96 8.10
N ASP A 93 -21.02 -3.58 9.28
CA ASP A 93 -21.64 -2.95 10.43
C ASP A 93 -20.54 -2.19 11.19
N PRO A 94 -20.55 -0.85 11.17
CA PRO A 94 -19.52 -0.06 11.86
C PRO A 94 -19.54 -0.23 13.38
N HIS A 95 -20.60 -0.80 13.96
CA HIS A 95 -20.73 -1.04 15.39
C HIS A 95 -20.32 -2.45 15.81
N SER A 96 -20.04 -3.33 14.84
CA SER A 96 -19.56 -4.69 15.11
C SER A 96 -18.04 -4.70 15.03
N TYR A 97 -17.38 -4.43 16.14
CA TYR A 97 -15.93 -4.49 16.25
C TYR A 97 -15.49 -5.26 17.49
N GLU A 98 -14.29 -5.82 17.39
CA GLU A 98 -13.55 -6.37 18.52
C GLU A 98 -12.42 -5.42 18.89
N THR A 99 -12.04 -5.44 20.16
CA THR A 99 -11.07 -4.52 20.72
C THR A 99 -9.80 -5.26 21.11
N VAL A 100 -8.66 -4.77 20.65
CA VAL A 100 -7.33 -5.28 20.98
C VAL A 100 -6.59 -4.23 21.80
N SER A 101 -6.35 -4.54 23.07
CA SER A 101 -5.58 -3.67 23.96
C SER A 101 -4.11 -3.68 23.56
N LEU A 102 -3.54 -2.50 23.38
CA LEU A 102 -2.11 -2.32 23.13
C LEU A 102 -1.35 -2.13 24.46
N PRO A 103 -0.04 -2.41 24.49
CA PRO A 103 0.78 -2.15 25.67
C PRO A 103 0.71 -0.68 26.07
N LYS A 104 0.24 -0.38 27.30
CA LYS A 104 0.06 1.00 27.80
C LYS A 104 1.36 1.81 27.87
N ASN A 105 2.50 1.12 27.88
CA ASN A 105 3.82 1.70 28.03
C ASN A 105 4.54 1.93 26.69
N MET A 106 3.85 1.77 25.55
CA MET A 106 4.42 2.05 24.23
C MET A 106 3.76 3.29 23.64
N HIS A 107 4.45 4.42 23.75
CA HIS A 107 4.13 5.64 23.03
C HIS A 107 4.91 5.61 21.71
N SER A 108 4.44 4.79 20.77
CA SER A 108 5.17 4.57 19.51
C SER A 108 5.03 5.76 18.56
N ASP A 109 6.17 6.29 18.13
CA ASP A 109 6.28 7.27 17.03
C ASP A 109 5.70 6.71 15.73
N GLU A 110 5.90 5.42 15.49
CA GLU A 110 5.45 4.75 14.29
C GLU A 110 4.57 3.54 14.58
N GLN A 111 3.42 3.53 13.91
CA GLN A 111 2.42 2.48 14.02
C GLN A 111 1.93 2.13 12.62
N PHE A 112 1.83 0.85 12.32
CA PHE A 112 1.15 0.40 11.11
C PHE A 112 0.55 -0.98 11.30
N VAL A 113 -0.40 -1.33 10.43
CA VAL A 113 -0.97 -2.68 10.36
C VAL A 113 -0.61 -3.30 9.01
N ALA A 114 -0.11 -4.53 9.05
CA ALA A 114 0.13 -5.34 7.87
C ALA A 114 -0.03 -6.81 8.23
N ASP A 115 -0.64 -7.58 7.33
CA ASP A 115 -0.81 -9.03 7.46
C ASP A 115 -1.45 -9.48 8.78
N GLY A 116 -2.44 -8.70 9.26
CA GLY A 116 -3.14 -8.99 10.52
C GLY A 116 -2.27 -8.84 11.77
N HIS A 117 -1.17 -8.09 11.69
CA HIS A 117 -0.33 -7.72 12.82
C HIS A 117 -0.25 -6.19 12.93
N ILE A 118 -0.24 -5.69 14.16
CA ILE A 118 0.12 -4.30 14.44
C ILE A 118 1.59 -4.25 14.83
N TYR A 119 2.31 -3.28 14.27
CA TYR A 119 3.68 -2.97 14.61
C TYR A 119 3.68 -1.66 15.36
N LEU A 120 4.44 -1.65 16.45
CA LEU A 120 4.68 -0.48 17.28
C LEU A 120 6.19 -0.30 17.31
N TRP A 121 6.66 0.90 17.02
CA TRP A 121 8.06 1.28 17.18
C TRP A 121 8.17 2.65 17.83
N ASP A 122 8.98 2.71 18.87
CA ASP A 122 9.32 3.89 19.66
C ASP A 122 10.82 4.11 19.49
N GLN A 123 11.18 5.19 18.79
CA GLN A 123 12.56 5.46 18.42
C GLN A 123 13.39 5.90 19.63
N GLU A 124 12.78 6.65 20.54
CA GLU A 124 13.42 7.23 21.73
C GLU A 124 13.80 6.15 22.75
N GLU A 125 12.88 5.22 23.01
CA GLU A 125 13.08 4.16 24.01
C GLU A 125 13.69 2.88 23.42
N ASP A 126 13.95 2.85 22.12
CA ASP A 126 14.38 1.67 21.37
C ASP A 126 13.50 0.43 21.67
N MET A 127 12.18 0.65 21.59
CA MET A 127 11.21 -0.40 21.80
C MET A 127 10.49 -0.70 20.51
N ALA A 128 10.30 -1.98 20.23
CA ALA A 128 9.43 -2.42 19.17
C ALA A 128 8.52 -3.55 19.62
N ALA A 129 7.37 -3.69 18.99
CA ALA A 129 6.50 -4.83 19.17
C ALA A 129 5.81 -5.20 17.86
N ILE A 130 5.62 -6.50 17.68
CA ILE A 130 4.71 -7.07 16.70
C ILE A 130 3.66 -7.88 17.44
N ILE A 131 2.40 -7.50 17.25
CA ILE A 131 1.28 -8.09 17.98
C ILE A 131 0.24 -8.62 16.98
N PRO A 132 -0.12 -9.92 17.03
CA PRO A 132 -1.14 -10.47 16.15
C PRO A 132 -2.51 -9.91 16.51
N ILE A 133 -3.26 -9.49 15.50
CA ILE A 133 -4.61 -8.93 15.61
C ILE A 133 -5.61 -10.05 15.33
N LEU A 134 -6.29 -10.54 16.37
CA LEU A 134 -7.38 -11.53 16.27
C LEU A 134 -7.06 -12.68 15.32
N PRO A 135 -6.03 -13.49 15.63
CA PRO A 135 -5.49 -14.44 14.68
C PRO A 135 -6.52 -15.49 14.27
N LYS A 136 -6.71 -15.65 12.97
CA LYS A 136 -7.48 -16.79 12.44
C LYS A 136 -6.73 -18.07 12.86
N SER A 137 -7.47 -19.10 13.27
CA SER A 137 -6.91 -20.35 13.84
C SER A 137 -5.89 -21.08 12.96
N SER A 138 -5.75 -20.68 11.69
CA SER A 138 -4.84 -21.25 10.70
C SER A 138 -3.61 -20.40 10.38
N GLN A 139 -3.47 -19.19 10.91
CA GLN A 139 -2.32 -18.32 10.63
C GLN A 139 -1.21 -18.54 11.64
N LYS A 140 0.04 -18.66 11.16
CA LYS A 140 1.22 -18.59 12.01
C LYS A 140 1.28 -17.19 12.60
N THR A 141 1.13 -17.08 13.91
CA THR A 141 1.15 -15.80 14.61
C THR A 141 2.56 -15.49 15.06
N VAL A 142 3.07 -14.33 14.66
CA VAL A 142 4.33 -13.83 15.18
C VAL A 142 3.98 -12.81 16.26
N LYS A 143 4.38 -13.09 17.49
CA LYS A 143 4.25 -12.16 18.61
C LYS A 143 5.63 -11.98 19.23
N ARG A 144 6.11 -10.75 19.25
CA ARG A 144 7.40 -10.42 19.87
C ARG A 144 7.40 -8.99 20.34
N ASN A 145 8.01 -8.79 21.51
CA ASN A 145 8.28 -7.49 22.08
C ASN A 145 9.79 -7.40 22.27
N TRP A 146 10.39 -6.34 21.76
CA TRP A 146 11.78 -5.99 22.00
C TRP A 146 11.82 -5.06 23.20
N SER A 147 12.68 -5.38 24.18
CA SER A 147 12.89 -4.54 25.36
C SER A 147 13.75 -3.32 24.97
N PRO A 148 13.69 -2.22 25.73
CA PRO A 148 14.54 -1.06 25.49
C PRO A 148 16.02 -1.44 25.29
N GLY A 149 16.63 -0.94 24.22
CA GLY A 149 18.04 -1.16 23.89
C GLY A 149 18.37 -2.55 23.35
N THR A 150 17.38 -3.37 22.99
CA THR A 150 17.60 -4.73 22.48
C THR A 150 17.35 -4.90 20.98
N LEU A 151 16.74 -3.90 20.33
CA LEU A 151 16.41 -3.98 18.92
C LEU A 151 17.65 -3.76 18.06
N PHE A 152 18.49 -2.78 18.42
CA PHE A 152 19.76 -2.52 17.76
C PHE A 152 20.91 -3.23 18.50
N SER A 153 21.77 -3.89 17.73
CA SER A 153 22.91 -4.63 18.29
C SER A 153 24.10 -3.74 18.65
N VAL A 154 24.09 -2.47 18.24
CA VAL A 154 25.20 -1.53 18.37
C VAL A 154 24.83 -0.47 19.41
N PRO A 155 25.52 -0.41 20.56
CA PRO A 155 25.33 0.66 21.54
C PRO A 155 25.63 2.03 20.92
N ASP A 156 24.93 3.06 21.39
CA ASP A 156 25.13 4.46 21.00
C ASP A 156 24.93 4.77 19.50
N SER A 157 24.20 3.90 18.78
CA SER A 157 23.83 4.15 17.39
C SER A 157 22.65 5.11 17.25
N GLY A 158 22.64 5.92 16.19
CA GLY A 158 21.46 6.70 15.81
C GLY A 158 20.42 5.79 15.18
N HIS A 159 19.29 5.55 15.85
CA HIS A 159 18.19 4.75 15.30
C HIS A 159 17.48 5.55 14.21
N LEU A 160 17.22 4.93 13.07
CA LEU A 160 16.70 5.65 11.90
C LEU A 160 15.32 5.19 11.46
N ASP A 161 15.12 3.89 11.29
CA ASP A 161 13.82 3.32 10.90
C ASP A 161 13.78 1.81 11.12
N VAL A 162 12.58 1.23 11.22
CA VAL A 162 12.33 -0.20 11.37
C VAL A 162 11.25 -0.65 10.39
N PHE A 163 11.59 -1.64 9.56
CA PHE A 163 10.66 -2.29 8.65
C PHE A 163 10.40 -3.73 9.10
N MET A 164 9.12 -4.15 9.09
CA MET A 164 8.70 -5.50 9.47
C MET A 164 7.80 -6.11 8.40
N ASP A 165 8.07 -7.36 8.02
CA ASP A 165 7.28 -8.15 7.06
C ASP A 165 7.05 -9.58 7.58
N PRO A 166 5.88 -9.89 8.16
CA PRO A 166 5.55 -11.22 8.66
C PRO A 166 5.35 -12.26 7.56
N ALA A 167 4.98 -11.87 6.33
CA ALA A 167 4.89 -12.82 5.22
C ALA A 167 6.26 -13.44 4.94
N GLN A 168 7.32 -12.65 5.10
CA GLN A 168 8.71 -13.12 4.97
C GLN A 168 9.34 -13.54 6.30
N ASN A 169 8.69 -13.27 7.45
CA ASN A 169 9.28 -13.41 8.78
C ASN A 169 10.56 -12.55 8.93
N LEU A 170 10.54 -11.35 8.34
CA LEU A 170 11.68 -10.44 8.20
C LEU A 170 11.50 -9.19 9.04
N ILE A 171 12.56 -8.80 9.76
CA ILE A 171 12.70 -7.47 10.35
C ILE A 171 13.98 -6.83 9.80
N ALA A 172 13.91 -5.57 9.42
CA ALA A 172 15.04 -4.78 8.98
C ALA A 172 15.15 -3.53 9.85
N THR A 173 16.30 -3.32 10.48
CA THR A 173 16.52 -2.19 11.40
C THR A 173 17.62 -1.30 10.84
N ALA A 174 17.29 -0.07 10.49
CA ALA A 174 18.22 0.92 9.98
C ALA A 174 18.78 1.77 11.12
N TYR A 175 20.10 1.89 11.18
CA TYR A 175 20.79 2.69 12.18
C TYR A 175 22.09 3.29 11.63
N SER A 176 22.59 4.29 12.34
CA SER A 176 23.84 4.96 12.04
C SER A 176 24.85 4.87 13.17
N VAL A 177 26.13 4.86 12.81
CA VAL A 177 27.24 4.85 13.76
C VAL A 177 28.14 6.04 13.42
N THR A 178 28.37 6.90 14.39
CA THR A 178 29.32 8.00 14.32
C THR A 178 30.65 7.56 14.93
N ASP A 179 31.74 7.73 14.19
CA ASP A 179 33.07 7.47 14.71
C ASP A 179 33.62 8.73 15.41
N ASP A 180 33.54 8.75 16.75
CA ASP A 180 34.05 9.85 17.57
C ASP A 180 35.55 10.10 17.41
N THR A 181 36.30 9.16 16.81
CA THR A 181 37.76 9.28 16.65
C THR A 181 38.17 10.08 15.42
N LEU A 182 37.27 10.29 14.46
CA LEU A 182 37.54 11.03 13.24
C LEU A 182 37.12 12.50 13.40
N GLU A 183 37.99 13.42 12.99
CA GLU A 183 37.64 14.86 12.91
C GLU A 183 36.51 15.11 11.88
N SER A 184 36.21 14.14 11.02
CA SER A 184 35.04 14.13 10.15
C SER A 184 33.89 13.37 10.81
N ASN A 185 32.73 14.01 10.91
CA ASN A 185 31.44 13.42 11.28
C ASN A 185 30.96 12.43 10.19
N ASP A 186 31.76 11.42 9.87
CA ASP A 186 31.44 10.43 8.85
C ASP A 186 30.47 9.41 9.46
N GLU A 187 29.18 9.69 9.29
CA GLU A 187 28.10 8.78 9.67
C GLU A 187 28.10 7.55 8.74
N THR A 188 28.38 6.37 9.31
CA THR A 188 28.25 5.11 8.58
C THR A 188 26.90 4.47 8.87
N LEU A 189 26.25 3.95 7.82
CA LEU A 189 24.90 3.41 7.91
C LEU A 189 24.83 1.93 7.66
N TYR A 190 23.94 1.31 8.42
CA TYR A 190 23.75 -0.13 8.45
C TYR A 190 22.26 -0.45 8.47
N ILE A 191 21.91 -1.57 7.85
CA ILE A 191 20.57 -2.18 7.97
C ILE A 191 20.78 -3.62 8.41
N ASP A 192 20.40 -3.95 9.64
CA ASP A 192 20.47 -5.31 10.15
C ASP A 192 19.21 -6.10 9.72
N LEU A 193 19.41 -7.31 9.21
CA LEU A 193 18.36 -8.20 8.72
C LEU A 193 18.16 -9.38 9.67
N GLY A 194 17.05 -9.33 10.41
CA GLY A 194 16.69 -10.32 11.41
C GLY A 194 15.46 -11.15 11.04
N VAL A 195 15.21 -12.15 11.87
CA VAL A 195 13.96 -12.92 11.86
C VAL A 195 12.97 -12.29 12.84
N LEU A 196 11.68 -12.19 12.48
CA LEU A 196 10.66 -11.65 13.39
C LEU A 196 10.35 -12.61 14.55
N ASP A 197 10.16 -13.90 14.27
CA ASP A 197 9.72 -14.89 15.27
C ASP A 197 10.79 -15.39 16.25
N ARG A 198 12.07 -15.03 16.04
CA ARG A 198 13.19 -15.43 16.91
C ARG A 198 14.40 -14.52 16.73
N ASP A 199 15.34 -14.57 17.67
CA ASP A 199 16.64 -13.93 17.49
C ASP A 199 17.45 -14.62 16.39
N GLY A 200 18.23 -13.83 15.65
CA GLY A 200 19.17 -14.32 14.64
C GLY A 200 18.97 -13.71 13.26
N ILE A 201 19.90 -14.06 12.38
CA ILE A 201 19.97 -13.57 10.99
C ILE A 201 18.86 -14.22 10.17
N HIS A 202 18.24 -13.43 9.29
CA HIS A 202 17.24 -13.96 8.37
C HIS A 202 17.82 -15.07 7.47
N PRO A 203 17.23 -16.28 7.41
CA PRO A 203 17.84 -17.42 6.72
C PRO A 203 17.96 -17.24 5.20
N GLN A 204 17.16 -16.35 4.61
CA GLN A 204 17.22 -16.02 3.19
C GLN A 204 18.09 -14.80 2.89
N ALA A 205 18.63 -14.11 3.90
CA ALA A 205 19.43 -12.92 3.66
C ALA A 205 20.83 -13.30 3.18
N ALA A 206 21.33 -12.57 2.20
CA ALA A 206 22.70 -12.76 1.68
C ALA A 206 23.78 -12.46 2.74
N GLY A 207 23.44 -11.65 3.74
CA GLY A 207 24.29 -11.31 4.87
C GLY A 207 23.47 -10.77 6.03
N ARG A 208 24.10 -10.63 7.20
CA ARG A 208 23.46 -10.07 8.40
C ARG A 208 23.10 -8.61 8.21
N THR A 209 24.00 -7.84 7.62
CA THR A 209 23.94 -6.38 7.59
C THR A 209 24.10 -5.91 6.16
N LEU A 210 23.23 -5.02 5.72
CA LEU A 210 23.42 -4.26 4.50
C LEU A 210 24.20 -3.00 4.86
N SER A 211 25.38 -2.85 4.27
CA SER A 211 26.22 -1.66 4.47
C SER A 211 25.97 -0.66 3.34
N LEU A 212 25.87 0.61 3.70
CA LEU A 212 25.80 1.69 2.70
C LEU A 212 27.19 1.97 2.14
N SER A 213 27.32 2.04 0.81
CA SER A 213 28.51 2.59 0.18
C SER A 213 28.64 4.06 0.58
N MET A 214 29.79 4.46 1.17
CA MET A 214 30.01 5.85 1.59
C MET A 214 29.72 6.82 0.46
N LEU A 215 29.08 7.95 0.80
CA LEU A 215 29.00 9.11 -0.08
C LEU A 215 30.41 9.43 -0.59
N PRO A 216 30.61 9.68 -1.90
CA PRO A 216 31.92 10.10 -2.40
C PRO A 216 32.31 11.35 -1.62
N ALA A 217 33.33 11.21 -0.76
CA ALA A 217 33.69 12.19 0.24
C ALA A 217 33.87 13.57 -0.40
N SER A 218 32.85 14.41 -0.29
CA SER A 218 32.98 15.82 -0.55
C SER A 218 33.79 16.37 0.62
N LYS A 219 35.10 16.52 0.41
CA LYS A 219 36.11 16.83 1.45
C LYS A 219 35.80 18.03 2.36
N ASP A 220 34.76 18.81 2.07
CA ASP A 220 34.44 20.05 2.77
C ASP A 220 33.05 20.07 3.45
N LYS A 221 32.25 18.99 3.44
CA LYS A 221 30.87 19.05 3.99
C LYS A 221 30.42 17.81 4.76
N CYS A 222 30.10 18.01 6.03
CA CYS A 222 29.33 17.08 6.86
C CYS A 222 27.85 17.15 6.48
N PHE A 223 27.30 16.03 6.01
CA PHE A 223 25.86 15.88 5.81
C PHE A 223 25.28 15.10 6.99
N VAL A 224 24.38 15.72 7.75
CA VAL A 224 23.64 15.04 8.83
C VAL A 224 22.36 14.49 8.23
N THR A 225 22.08 13.21 8.47
CA THR A 225 20.79 12.60 8.12
C THR A 225 19.70 13.26 8.98
N GLU A 226 18.78 13.97 8.33
CA GLU A 226 17.66 14.62 9.01
C GLU A 226 16.49 13.67 9.20
N SER A 227 16.23 12.83 8.18
CA SER A 227 15.24 11.78 8.27
C SER A 227 15.62 10.61 7.39
N ALA A 228 15.23 9.42 7.82
CA ALA A 228 15.35 8.18 7.05
C ALA A 228 13.96 7.59 6.79
N LYS A 229 13.83 6.71 5.80
CA LYS A 229 12.63 5.90 5.62
C LYS A 229 12.97 4.57 4.96
N LEU A 230 12.66 3.47 5.62
CA LEU A 230 12.91 2.10 5.22
C LEU A 230 11.60 1.48 4.72
N LYS A 231 11.61 0.91 3.52
CA LYS A 231 10.50 0.13 2.99
C LYS A 231 11.04 -1.13 2.35
N GLY A 232 10.30 -2.24 2.49
CA GLY A 232 10.61 -3.49 1.84
C GLY A 232 9.49 -3.96 0.93
N PHE A 233 9.87 -4.73 -0.08
CA PHE A 233 8.93 -5.39 -0.98
C PHE A 233 9.58 -6.61 -1.65
N GLY A 234 9.06 -7.80 -1.34
CA GLY A 234 9.65 -9.04 -1.83
C GLY A 234 11.12 -9.13 -1.44
N ARG A 235 11.98 -9.40 -2.43
CA ARG A 235 13.44 -9.46 -2.24
C ARG A 235 14.12 -8.09 -2.13
N HIS A 236 13.39 -6.98 -2.22
CA HIS A 236 13.98 -5.65 -2.18
C HIS A 236 13.76 -4.97 -0.83
N ILE A 237 14.80 -4.31 -0.33
CA ILE A 237 14.72 -3.34 0.77
C ILE A 237 15.26 -2.03 0.22
N ALA A 238 14.67 -0.91 0.60
CA ALA A 238 15.19 0.39 0.25
C ALA A 238 15.13 1.37 1.42
N LEU A 239 16.17 2.19 1.52
CA LEU A 239 16.36 3.22 2.53
C LEU A 239 16.48 4.57 1.85
N ARG A 240 15.49 5.44 2.07
CA ARG A 240 15.54 6.85 1.71
C ARG A 240 16.17 7.64 2.84
N ARG A 241 17.12 8.51 2.53
CA ARG A 241 17.68 9.52 3.45
C ARG A 241 17.37 10.91 2.90
N SER A 242 17.04 11.82 3.80
CA SER A 242 17.07 13.26 3.56
C SER A 242 18.17 13.88 4.40
N PHE A 243 18.87 14.85 3.82
CA PHE A 243 19.98 15.55 4.46
C PHE A 243 19.63 17.02 4.61
N ALA A 244 19.83 17.55 5.81
CA ALA A 244 19.79 18.98 6.04
C ALA A 244 21.08 19.59 5.46
N HIS A 245 20.95 20.43 4.45
CA HIS A 245 22.07 21.24 3.96
C HIS A 245 21.62 22.71 3.83
N PRO A 246 22.48 23.71 4.15
CA PRO A 246 22.06 25.10 4.35
C PRO A 246 21.39 25.77 3.14
N PHE A 247 21.56 25.21 1.95
CA PHE A 247 21.11 25.81 0.70
C PHE A 247 20.19 24.92 -0.14
N ASP A 248 20.20 23.61 0.07
CA ASP A 248 19.47 22.65 -0.77
C ASP A 248 19.16 21.41 0.06
N GLU A 249 17.94 20.86 -0.05
CA GLU A 249 17.66 19.53 0.50
C GLU A 249 18.19 18.47 -0.46
N MET A 250 19.12 17.66 0.03
CA MET A 250 19.60 16.50 -0.71
C MET A 250 18.87 15.25 -0.22
N TRP A 251 18.69 14.29 -1.12
CA TRP A 251 18.16 12.99 -0.74
C TRP A 251 18.90 11.89 -1.49
N GLN A 252 18.92 10.72 -0.87
CA GLN A 252 19.41 9.49 -1.46
C GLN A 252 18.42 8.36 -1.20
N LEU A 253 18.26 7.47 -2.16
CA LEU A 253 17.47 6.27 -2.04
C LEU A 253 18.36 5.10 -2.45
N HIS A 254 18.71 4.28 -1.47
CA HIS A 254 19.50 3.08 -1.66
C HIS A 254 18.57 1.88 -1.71
N ILE A 255 18.81 0.96 -2.64
CA ILE A 255 17.96 -0.19 -2.88
C ILE A 255 18.86 -1.43 -2.91
N TRP A 256 18.50 -2.46 -2.17
CA TRP A 256 19.21 -3.73 -2.12
C TRP A 256 18.31 -4.88 -2.55
N ASP A 257 18.89 -5.86 -3.24
CA ASP A 257 18.33 -7.21 -3.31
C ASP A 257 18.88 -8.01 -2.12
N TRP A 258 18.19 -7.91 -0.98
CA TRP A 258 18.70 -8.37 0.31
C TRP A 258 18.88 -9.90 0.38
N GLN A 259 18.26 -10.64 -0.54
CA GLN A 259 18.38 -12.10 -0.64
C GLN A 259 19.61 -12.54 -1.43
N HIS A 260 20.07 -11.72 -2.40
CA HIS A 260 21.17 -12.09 -3.30
C HIS A 260 22.47 -11.34 -3.00
N SER A 261 22.40 -10.17 -2.35
CA SER A 261 23.57 -9.34 -2.10
C SER A 261 23.43 -8.51 -0.82
N ALA A 262 24.48 -8.54 0.02
CA ALA A 262 24.57 -7.69 1.21
C ALA A 262 25.30 -6.36 0.95
N THR A 263 26.06 -6.26 -0.15
CA THR A 263 27.00 -5.14 -0.38
C THR A 263 26.73 -4.36 -1.66
N SER A 264 26.12 -4.98 -2.66
CA SER A 264 25.68 -4.29 -3.88
C SER A 264 24.35 -3.62 -3.63
N ASP A 265 24.35 -2.30 -3.70
CA ASP A 265 23.17 -1.47 -3.71
C ASP A 265 23.05 -0.70 -5.03
N SER A 266 21.81 -0.34 -5.36
CA SER A 266 21.53 0.57 -6.45
C SER A 266 21.07 1.90 -5.86
N VAL A 267 21.73 2.98 -6.25
CA VAL A 267 21.57 4.29 -5.62
C VAL A 267 20.89 5.26 -6.56
N LEU A 268 19.85 5.92 -6.07
CA LEU A 268 19.27 7.12 -6.65
C LEU A 268 19.59 8.30 -5.76
N SER A 269 19.96 9.42 -6.35
CA SER A 269 20.22 10.65 -5.63
C SER A 269 19.62 11.83 -6.37
N GLY A 270 19.13 12.80 -5.62
CA GLY A 270 18.64 14.05 -6.19
C GLY A 270 18.87 15.22 -5.27
N THR A 271 18.81 16.41 -5.86
CA THR A 271 18.81 17.69 -5.16
C THR A 271 17.43 18.30 -5.34
N ASN A 272 16.76 18.62 -4.25
CA ASN A 272 15.52 19.37 -4.29
C ASN A 272 15.83 20.85 -4.05
N PHE A 273 15.59 21.67 -5.07
CA PHE A 273 15.69 23.14 -4.95
C PHE A 273 14.61 23.73 -4.04
N LEU A 274 13.56 22.97 -3.76
CA LEU A 274 12.48 23.35 -2.86
C LEU A 274 12.44 22.32 -1.73
N PRO A 275 12.39 22.75 -0.47
CA PRO A 275 12.31 21.84 0.65
C PRO A 275 11.02 21.01 0.53
N GLY A 276 11.12 19.69 0.63
CA GLY A 276 9.98 18.82 0.41
C GLY A 276 10.34 17.36 0.62
N PRO A 277 9.60 16.63 1.47
CA PRO A 277 9.84 15.22 1.71
C PRO A 277 9.52 14.46 0.43
N ILE A 278 10.47 13.60 0.08
CA ILE A 278 10.29 12.61 -0.96
C ILE A 278 9.84 11.34 -0.28
N ASP A 279 8.83 10.70 -0.86
CA ASP A 279 8.46 9.35 -0.51
C ASP A 279 8.62 8.43 -1.72
N PHE A 280 8.66 7.13 -1.48
CA PHE A 280 8.81 6.14 -2.53
C PHE A 280 7.96 4.92 -2.22
N CYS A 281 7.69 4.11 -3.23
CA CYS A 281 6.94 2.88 -3.05
C CYS A 281 7.24 1.88 -4.17
N PHE A 282 7.23 0.58 -3.84
CA PHE A 282 7.43 -0.48 -4.82
C PHE A 282 6.11 -0.82 -5.49
N LEU A 283 6.03 -0.67 -6.81
CA LEU A 283 4.85 -1.08 -7.57
C LEU A 283 4.89 -2.58 -7.91
N GLY A 284 6.01 -3.24 -7.66
CA GLY A 284 6.25 -4.65 -7.90
C GLY A 284 7.73 -4.97 -7.79
N ASN A 285 8.11 -6.20 -8.17
CA ASN A 285 9.50 -6.67 -8.07
C ASN A 285 10.48 -6.01 -9.07
N ASN A 286 9.99 -5.24 -10.03
CA ASN A 286 10.82 -4.63 -11.06
C ASN A 286 10.55 -3.14 -11.24
N ARG A 287 9.67 -2.53 -10.43
CA ARG A 287 9.27 -1.14 -10.57
C ARG A 287 9.22 -0.43 -9.24
N LEU A 288 9.85 0.73 -9.21
CA LEU A 288 9.89 1.63 -8.08
C LEU A 288 9.30 2.97 -8.51
N LEU A 289 8.43 3.55 -7.69
CA LEU A 289 7.91 4.89 -7.88
C LEU A 289 8.49 5.80 -6.81
N VAL A 290 9.13 6.88 -7.23
CA VAL A 290 9.58 7.97 -6.35
C VAL A 290 8.63 9.14 -6.54
N ALA A 291 8.02 9.60 -5.45
CA ALA A 291 7.09 10.70 -5.44
C ALA A 291 7.75 11.94 -4.83
N ALA A 292 7.92 12.94 -5.69
CA ALA A 292 8.38 14.28 -5.36
C ALA A 292 7.41 15.28 -6.02
N TYR A 293 7.90 16.44 -6.50
CA TYR A 293 7.13 17.35 -7.37
C TYR A 293 6.59 16.71 -8.66
N HIS A 294 7.14 15.55 -9.02
CA HIS A 294 6.70 14.70 -10.10
C HIS A 294 6.82 13.24 -9.65
N LEU A 295 6.10 12.33 -10.30
CA LEU A 295 6.22 10.91 -10.03
C LEU A 295 7.23 10.32 -11.01
N MET A 296 8.37 9.87 -10.50
CA MET A 296 9.39 9.19 -11.30
C MET A 296 9.24 7.69 -11.16
N LEU A 297 8.99 7.03 -12.28
CA LEU A 297 8.93 5.58 -12.35
C LEU A 297 10.30 5.06 -12.79
N TYR A 298 10.87 4.15 -12.00
CA TYR A 298 12.15 3.51 -12.25
C TYR A 298 11.98 2.01 -12.49
N SER A 299 12.82 1.47 -13.36
CA SER A 299 13.09 0.03 -13.45
C SER A 299 14.15 -0.34 -12.43
N ILE A 300 13.86 -1.37 -11.64
CA ILE A 300 14.80 -2.00 -10.70
C ILE A 300 15.00 -3.48 -11.04
N GLU A 301 14.75 -3.86 -12.30
CA GLU A 301 14.91 -5.24 -12.76
C GLU A 301 16.38 -5.71 -12.70
N ASP A 302 17.30 -4.83 -13.11
CA ASP A 302 18.74 -5.04 -13.06
C ASP A 302 19.37 -4.15 -11.98
N MET A 303 19.60 -4.76 -10.81
CA MET A 303 20.21 -4.10 -9.65
C MET A 303 21.73 -3.92 -9.78
N SER A 304 22.36 -4.46 -10.84
CA SER A 304 23.78 -4.22 -11.11
C SER A 304 24.07 -2.84 -11.72
N GLN A 305 23.01 -2.15 -12.15
CA GLN A 305 23.06 -0.80 -12.72
C GLN A 305 22.27 0.16 -11.84
N THR A 306 22.50 1.45 -12.02
CA THR A 306 21.65 2.51 -11.47
C THR A 306 20.22 2.33 -11.99
N PRO A 307 19.16 2.54 -11.17
CA PRO A 307 17.79 2.31 -11.62
C PRO A 307 17.46 3.20 -12.81
N GLN A 308 16.90 2.61 -13.87
CA GLN A 308 16.62 3.33 -15.10
C GLN A 308 15.28 4.06 -14.99
N VAL A 309 15.26 5.38 -15.23
CA VAL A 309 14.01 6.13 -15.36
C VAL A 309 13.21 5.58 -16.56
N LEU A 310 12.02 5.08 -16.29
CA LEU A 310 11.06 4.61 -17.30
C LEU A 310 10.14 5.72 -17.77
N ALA A 311 9.66 6.56 -16.84
CA ALA A 311 8.77 7.68 -17.12
C ALA A 311 8.81 8.72 -15.99
N CYS A 312 8.51 9.97 -16.34
CA CYS A 312 8.34 11.07 -15.41
C CYS A 312 6.92 11.64 -15.60
N PHE A 313 6.09 11.58 -14.57
CA PHE A 313 4.71 12.06 -14.59
C PHE A 313 4.62 13.39 -13.86
N LEU A 314 4.30 14.46 -14.58
CA LEU A 314 4.16 15.79 -13.98
C LEU A 314 2.91 15.82 -13.10
N MET A 315 3.09 16.19 -11.84
CA MET A 315 2.00 16.38 -10.90
C MET A 315 1.40 17.77 -11.06
N PRO A 316 0.09 17.92 -10.88
CA PRO A 316 -0.58 19.21 -11.00
C PRO A 316 -0.52 20.02 -9.70
N VAL A 317 -0.13 19.42 -8.58
CA VAL A 317 -0.07 20.07 -7.27
C VAL A 317 1.37 20.05 -6.80
N LEU A 318 1.93 21.23 -6.53
CA LEU A 318 3.18 21.37 -5.79
C LEU A 318 2.83 21.32 -4.30
N SER A 319 3.18 20.25 -3.61
CA SER A 319 3.03 20.19 -2.16
C SER A 319 4.35 19.89 -1.48
N LEU A 320 4.55 20.52 -0.32
CA LEU A 320 5.70 20.37 0.54
C LEU A 320 5.59 19.15 1.47
N ASN A 321 4.57 18.30 1.35
CA ASN A 321 4.49 17.09 2.18
C ASN A 321 3.80 15.95 1.45
N ILE A 322 4.58 15.09 0.79
CA ILE A 322 4.07 13.98 0.00
C ILE A 322 4.25 12.69 0.80
N ARG A 323 3.15 11.97 1.04
CA ARG A 323 3.21 10.60 1.56
C ARG A 323 2.55 9.65 0.57
N CYS A 324 3.24 8.55 0.29
CA CYS A 324 2.78 7.50 -0.60
C CYS A 324 2.34 6.29 0.20
N PHE A 325 1.05 6.02 0.13
CA PHE A 325 0.45 4.80 0.64
C PHE A 325 0.22 3.86 -0.54
N LEU A 326 0.90 2.72 -0.51
CA LEU A 326 0.53 1.56 -1.31
C LEU A 326 -0.13 0.54 -0.40
N PRO A 327 -1.00 -0.32 -0.95
CA PRO A 327 -1.45 -1.50 -0.25
C PRO A 327 -0.22 -2.28 0.24
N MET A 328 -0.05 -2.37 1.55
CA MET A 328 0.90 -3.30 2.18
C MET A 328 0.40 -4.76 2.04
N ASP A 329 -0.78 -4.97 1.44
CA ASP A 329 -1.37 -6.29 1.22
C ASP A 329 -0.44 -7.22 0.44
N HIS A 330 -0.14 -8.36 1.05
CA HIS A 330 0.47 -9.57 0.49
C HIS A 330 0.69 -9.54 -1.04
N ILE A 331 1.85 -9.07 -1.47
CA ILE A 331 2.38 -9.51 -2.76
C ILE A 331 3.39 -10.60 -2.45
N ASP A 332 3.12 -11.78 -3.01
CA ASP A 332 3.80 -13.07 -2.78
C ASP A 332 5.32 -12.93 -2.81
N SER A 333 5.92 -12.70 -1.65
CA SER A 333 7.35 -12.65 -1.45
C SER A 333 7.94 -14.04 -1.21
N SER A 334 7.10 -15.04 -0.90
CA SER A 334 7.49 -16.45 -0.94
C SER A 334 6.28 -17.36 -1.24
N PRO A 335 6.30 -18.13 -2.35
CA PRO A 335 5.25 -19.09 -2.67
C PRO A 335 5.18 -20.27 -1.67
N GLN A 336 6.11 -20.38 -0.72
CA GLN A 336 6.27 -21.62 0.06
C GLN A 336 5.54 -21.64 1.41
N LEU A 337 5.16 -20.48 1.98
CA LEU A 337 4.54 -20.42 3.33
C LEU A 337 3.07 -19.96 3.35
N GLN A 338 2.62 -19.13 2.42
CA GLN A 338 1.21 -18.67 2.37
C GLN A 338 0.33 -19.41 1.35
N ALA A 339 0.89 -20.36 0.58
CA ALA A 339 0.18 -21.19 -0.40
C ALA A 339 -0.89 -22.12 0.19
N GLN A 340 -1.20 -22.05 1.49
CA GLN A 340 -2.25 -22.89 2.06
C GLN A 340 -3.65 -22.27 2.03
N GLN A 341 -3.85 -20.95 1.83
CA GLN A 341 -5.21 -20.38 1.96
C GLN A 341 -5.66 -19.27 1.00
N ALA A 342 -4.78 -18.50 0.34
CA ALA A 342 -5.23 -17.43 -0.55
C ALA A 342 -5.59 -17.97 -1.96
N MET A 343 -6.88 -18.01 -2.30
CA MET A 343 -7.36 -18.43 -3.64
C MET A 343 -7.02 -17.44 -4.76
N TYR A 344 -6.72 -16.21 -4.38
CA TYR A 344 -6.48 -15.08 -5.27
C TYR A 344 -5.57 -14.06 -4.58
N THR A 345 -4.89 -13.25 -5.39
CA THR A 345 -4.07 -12.13 -4.92
C THR A 345 -4.44 -10.85 -5.68
N SER A 346 -4.07 -9.68 -5.15
CA SER A 346 -4.30 -8.41 -5.83
C SER A 346 -3.35 -8.30 -7.02
N ASP A 347 -3.86 -7.93 -8.20
CA ASP A 347 -2.99 -7.65 -9.34
C ASP A 347 -2.24 -6.33 -9.11
N PRO A 348 -0.90 -6.32 -8.97
CA PRO A 348 -0.14 -5.08 -8.75
C PRO A 348 -0.38 -4.02 -9.82
N GLN A 349 -0.72 -4.43 -11.05
CA GLN A 349 -1.01 -3.50 -12.15
C GLN A 349 -2.36 -2.80 -12.03
N ASN A 350 -3.24 -3.30 -11.18
CA ASN A 350 -4.59 -2.79 -11.04
C ASN A 350 -4.88 -2.38 -9.59
N GLN A 351 -3.85 -2.13 -8.78
CA GLN A 351 -4.01 -1.56 -7.45
C GLN A 351 -4.22 -0.04 -7.51
N LEU A 352 -4.51 0.54 -6.36
CA LEU A 352 -4.52 1.97 -6.16
C LEU A 352 -3.25 2.41 -5.44
N LEU A 353 -2.76 3.58 -5.82
CA LEU A 353 -1.77 4.35 -5.08
C LEU A 353 -2.48 5.55 -4.48
N CYS A 354 -2.27 5.81 -3.21
CA CYS A 354 -2.80 7.00 -2.55
C CYS A 354 -1.64 7.93 -2.21
N ILE A 355 -1.74 9.17 -2.67
CA ILE A 355 -0.79 10.23 -2.34
C ILE A 355 -1.52 11.27 -1.52
N THR A 356 -1.08 11.50 -0.29
CA THR A 356 -1.55 12.65 0.48
C THR A 356 -0.58 13.80 0.33
N THR A 357 -1.14 15.00 0.27
CA THR A 357 -0.39 16.25 0.28
C THR A 357 -0.68 16.99 1.59
N GLY A 358 0.28 17.79 2.07
CA GLY A 358 0.12 18.58 3.31
C GLY A 358 -1.06 19.55 3.31
N ALA A 359 -1.59 19.88 2.14
CA ALA A 359 -2.72 20.80 1.94
C ALA A 359 -4.10 20.14 2.09
N SER A 360 -4.20 19.07 2.87
CA SER A 360 -5.42 18.28 3.06
C SER A 360 -6.02 17.70 1.77
N GLN A 361 -5.21 17.47 0.73
CA GLN A 361 -5.66 16.82 -0.50
C GLN A 361 -5.17 15.38 -0.55
N THR A 362 -6.05 14.51 -1.01
CA THR A 362 -5.73 13.11 -1.27
C THR A 362 -5.95 12.79 -2.73
N LEU A 363 -4.90 12.28 -3.37
CA LEU A 363 -4.93 11.83 -4.74
C LEU A 363 -4.88 10.30 -4.79
N VAL A 364 -5.97 9.70 -5.23
CA VAL A 364 -6.07 8.26 -5.51
C VAL A 364 -5.75 8.04 -6.97
N ILE A 365 -4.76 7.20 -7.27
CA ILE A 365 -4.22 6.95 -8.60
C ILE A 365 -4.36 5.47 -8.93
N SER A 366 -4.92 5.14 -10.10
CA SER A 366 -4.85 3.77 -10.62
C SER A 366 -3.41 3.46 -11.05
N THR A 367 -2.78 2.47 -10.42
CA THR A 367 -1.40 2.06 -10.72
C THR A 367 -1.20 1.58 -12.16
N ARG A 368 -2.28 1.20 -12.85
CA ARG A 368 -2.27 0.77 -14.26
C ARG A 368 -1.54 1.73 -15.19
N ILE A 369 -1.59 3.03 -14.91
CA ILE A 369 -0.89 4.04 -15.71
C ILE A 369 0.63 3.87 -15.68
N PHE A 370 1.16 3.30 -14.60
CA PHE A 370 2.59 3.03 -14.44
C PHE A 370 3.04 1.73 -15.11
N PHE A 371 2.12 0.88 -15.55
CA PHE A 371 2.44 -0.38 -16.25
C PHE A 371 2.27 -0.26 -17.76
N ASN A 372 1.32 0.55 -18.22
CA ASN A 372 1.06 0.78 -19.64
C ASN A 372 1.86 1.97 -20.17
N LEU A 373 3.15 1.75 -20.47
CA LEU A 373 4.06 2.78 -20.97
C LEU A 373 4.12 2.87 -22.51
N GLU A 374 3.21 2.21 -23.23
CA GLU A 374 3.21 2.23 -24.70
C GLU A 374 3.15 3.68 -25.23
N GLY A 375 4.18 4.08 -25.97
CA GLY A 375 4.29 5.43 -26.53
C GLY A 375 4.83 6.51 -25.57
N ILE A 376 5.21 6.15 -24.34
CA ILE A 376 5.87 7.05 -23.40
C ILE A 376 7.39 6.86 -23.50
N ALA A 377 8.09 7.85 -24.05
CA ALA A 377 9.55 7.86 -24.04
C ALA A 377 10.05 8.37 -22.69
N ALA A 378 11.01 7.67 -22.07
CA ALA A 378 11.58 8.02 -20.76
C ALA A 378 12.10 9.46 -20.66
N ALA A 379 12.57 10.03 -21.78
CA ALA A 379 13.15 11.37 -21.81
C ALA A 379 12.12 12.52 -21.77
N THR A 380 10.84 12.25 -22.01
CA THR A 380 9.82 13.30 -22.12
C THR A 380 8.87 13.24 -20.92
N PRO A 381 8.85 14.28 -20.05
CA PRO A 381 7.87 14.36 -18.98
C PRO A 381 6.44 14.26 -19.53
N VAL A 382 5.61 13.43 -18.91
CA VAL A 382 4.22 13.22 -19.27
C VAL A 382 3.38 14.26 -18.55
N PRO A 383 2.80 15.24 -19.26
CA PRO A 383 2.00 16.29 -18.64
C PRO A 383 0.71 15.71 -18.04
N TRP A 384 0.25 16.31 -16.95
CA TRP A 384 -0.94 15.91 -16.21
C TRP A 384 -2.15 15.64 -17.13
N GLU A 385 -2.40 16.51 -18.12
CA GLU A 385 -3.53 16.42 -19.03
C GLU A 385 -3.60 15.10 -19.81
N ARG A 386 -2.47 14.42 -19.98
CA ARG A 386 -2.39 13.14 -20.70
C ARG A 386 -2.65 11.92 -19.82
N TRP A 387 -2.28 11.97 -18.54
CA TRP A 387 -2.29 10.79 -17.68
C TRP A 387 -3.21 10.94 -16.46
N GLY A 388 -3.37 12.14 -15.92
CA GLY A 388 -4.05 12.39 -14.65
C GLY A 388 -5.57 12.25 -14.71
N PRO A 389 -6.30 13.08 -15.50
CA PRO A 389 -7.75 13.24 -15.36
C PRO A 389 -8.58 11.96 -15.37
N SER A 390 -8.20 10.95 -16.14
CA SER A 390 -8.94 9.68 -16.26
C SER A 390 -8.44 8.56 -15.34
N ASN A 391 -7.25 8.70 -14.77
CA ASN A 391 -6.62 7.66 -13.94
C ASN A 391 -6.55 8.05 -12.46
N THR A 392 -7.02 9.25 -12.12
CA THR A 392 -6.97 9.74 -10.74
C THR A 392 -8.35 10.16 -10.23
N ARG A 393 -8.46 10.20 -8.90
CA ARG A 393 -9.52 10.87 -8.17
C ARG A 393 -8.88 11.73 -7.09
N ILE A 394 -9.26 12.99 -7.04
CA ILE A 394 -8.81 13.90 -5.98
C ILE A 394 -9.94 14.19 -5.00
N PHE A 395 -9.60 14.20 -3.72
CA PHE A 395 -10.46 14.52 -2.60
C PHE A 395 -9.85 15.69 -1.84
N GLU A 396 -10.66 16.70 -1.59
CA GLU A 396 -10.35 17.77 -0.64
C GLU A 396 -10.91 17.32 0.71
N LEU A 397 -10.02 17.12 1.66
CA LEU A 397 -10.36 16.63 2.98
C LEU A 397 -10.32 17.80 3.97
N PRO A 398 -11.32 17.96 4.85
CA PRO A 398 -11.25 18.99 5.87
C PRO A 398 -10.27 18.57 6.98
N GLY A 399 -9.28 19.42 7.27
CA GLY A 399 -8.40 19.28 8.43
C GLY A 399 -7.58 17.97 8.45
N GLU A 400 -7.46 17.38 9.65
CA GLU A 400 -6.72 16.14 9.94
C GLU A 400 -7.50 14.90 9.50
N SER A 401 -7.69 14.75 8.20
CA SER A 401 -8.30 13.54 7.66
C SER A 401 -7.27 12.43 7.50
N ARG A 402 -7.69 11.20 7.78
CA ARG A 402 -6.87 9.99 7.61
C ARG A 402 -7.27 9.29 6.32
N VAL A 403 -6.31 8.65 5.66
CA VAL A 403 -6.59 7.81 4.49
C VAL A 403 -5.69 6.57 4.49
N HIS A 404 -6.26 5.43 4.14
CA HIS A 404 -5.52 4.20 3.89
C HIS A 404 -6.03 3.51 2.63
N VAL A 405 -5.18 2.72 1.97
CA VAL A 405 -5.50 2.03 0.72
C VAL A 405 -5.18 0.54 0.82
N SER A 406 -6.10 -0.31 0.34
CA SER A 406 -5.93 -1.75 0.24
C SER A 406 -6.53 -2.25 -1.07
N GLY A 407 -5.69 -2.85 -1.92
CA GLY A 407 -6.07 -3.28 -3.26
C GLY A 407 -6.76 -2.19 -4.09
N ASN A 408 -8.09 -2.29 -4.21
CA ASN A 408 -8.97 -1.36 -4.96
C ASN A 408 -9.85 -0.51 -4.05
N ARG A 409 -9.61 -0.53 -2.74
CA ARG A 409 -10.42 0.18 -1.76
C ARG A 409 -9.59 1.25 -1.08
N VAL A 410 -10.25 2.36 -0.81
CA VAL A 410 -9.70 3.45 -0.01
C VAL A 410 -10.63 3.64 1.18
N LEU A 411 -10.06 3.63 2.37
CA LEU A 411 -10.74 4.04 3.60
C LEU A 411 -10.36 5.50 3.86
N GLN A 412 -11.35 6.35 4.12
CA GLN A 412 -11.16 7.76 4.49
C GLN A 412 -11.91 8.04 5.79
N ALA A 413 -11.28 8.77 6.71
CA ALA A 413 -11.93 9.33 7.89
C ALA A 413 -12.00 10.84 7.74
N LEU A 414 -13.22 11.38 7.62
CA LEU A 414 -13.47 12.81 7.47
C LEU A 414 -13.89 13.41 8.79
N SER A 415 -13.21 14.47 9.23
CA SER A 415 -13.64 15.25 10.40
C SER A 415 -14.94 15.99 10.08
N VAL A 416 -15.94 15.84 10.96
CA VAL A 416 -17.27 16.48 10.81
C VAL A 416 -17.50 17.56 11.86
N GLY A 417 -16.69 17.59 12.91
CA GLY A 417 -16.73 18.61 13.94
C GLY A 417 -16.05 18.14 15.22
N THR A 418 -16.25 18.89 16.28
CA THR A 418 -15.79 18.54 17.63
C THR A 418 -17.00 18.15 18.47
N SER A 419 -16.92 17.01 19.15
CA SER A 419 -17.95 16.51 20.06
C SER A 419 -18.03 17.37 21.33
N ALA A 420 -19.06 17.14 22.15
CA ALA A 420 -19.21 17.81 23.43
C ALA A 420 -18.07 17.52 24.43
N SER A 421 -17.35 16.40 24.25
CA SER A 421 -16.17 16.05 25.05
C SER A 421 -14.86 16.63 24.52
N GLY A 422 -14.90 17.38 23.41
CA GLY A 422 -13.72 17.98 22.81
C GLY A 422 -12.99 17.12 21.79
N TYR A 423 -13.43 15.88 21.54
CA TYR A 423 -12.84 15.01 20.53
C TYR A 423 -13.36 15.33 19.13
N THR A 424 -12.50 15.18 18.12
CA THR A 424 -12.93 15.30 16.73
C THR A 424 -13.84 14.12 16.37
N GLU A 425 -15.05 14.40 15.90
CA GLU A 425 -15.95 13.39 15.33
C GLU A 425 -15.55 13.10 13.89
N TYR A 426 -15.40 11.82 13.55
CA TYR A 426 -15.09 11.37 12.19
C TYR A 426 -16.26 10.60 11.58
N ILE A 427 -16.46 10.73 10.27
CA ILE A 427 -17.28 9.82 9.46
C ILE A 427 -16.35 9.01 8.56
N LEU A 428 -16.56 7.69 8.53
CA LEU A 428 -15.78 6.80 7.68
C LEU A 428 -16.42 6.65 6.30
N HIS A 429 -15.60 6.77 5.26
CA HIS A 429 -15.97 6.55 3.87
C HIS A 429 -15.15 5.37 3.34
N ILE A 430 -15.84 4.36 2.82
CA ILE A 430 -15.22 3.28 2.05
C ILE A 430 -15.47 3.57 0.57
N LEU A 431 -14.39 3.69 -0.19
CA LEU A 431 -14.41 3.97 -1.62
C LEU A 431 -13.89 2.75 -2.37
N ASP A 432 -14.76 2.03 -3.08
CA ASP A 432 -14.40 0.86 -3.88
C ASP A 432 -14.28 1.24 -5.37
N PHE A 433 -13.05 1.22 -5.88
CA PHE A 433 -12.72 1.56 -7.27
C PHE A 433 -12.75 0.34 -8.21
N SER A 434 -13.21 -0.83 -7.74
CA SER A 434 -13.31 -1.99 -8.60
C SER A 434 -14.34 -1.76 -9.72
N PRO A 435 -14.00 -2.09 -10.99
CA PRO A 435 -14.94 -1.98 -12.10
C PRO A 435 -16.24 -2.74 -11.84
N LEU A 436 -16.16 -3.86 -11.11
CA LEU A 436 -17.32 -4.65 -10.75
C LEU A 436 -18.26 -3.90 -9.80
N ALA A 437 -17.74 -3.24 -8.75
CA ALA A 437 -18.56 -2.42 -7.86
C ALA A 437 -19.26 -1.30 -8.64
N VAL A 438 -18.52 -0.60 -9.50
CA VAL A 438 -19.04 0.54 -10.30
C VAL A 438 -20.11 0.12 -11.33
N THR A 439 -20.08 -1.13 -11.79
CA THR A 439 -21.04 -1.67 -12.77
C THR A 439 -22.24 -2.37 -12.13
N ASN A 440 -22.02 -3.12 -11.05
CA ASN A 440 -23.08 -3.83 -10.33
C ASN A 440 -23.77 -2.89 -9.33
N ARG A 441 -24.83 -2.22 -9.80
CA ARG A 441 -25.72 -1.33 -9.04
C ARG A 441 -26.60 -2.06 -7.99
N ARG A 442 -26.05 -2.98 -7.19
CA ARG A 442 -26.86 -3.78 -6.23
C ARG A 442 -27.43 -2.95 -5.05
N GLY A 443 -27.42 -1.62 -5.13
CA GLY A 443 -28.15 -0.73 -4.24
C GLY A 443 -27.44 -0.41 -2.92
N LEU A 444 -26.21 -0.90 -2.73
CA LEU A 444 -25.41 -0.60 -1.56
C LEU A 444 -24.30 0.38 -1.99
N GLY A 445 -24.41 1.62 -1.52
CA GLY A 445 -23.48 2.70 -1.84
C GLY A 445 -23.87 3.58 -3.04
N ARG A 446 -23.28 4.78 -3.08
CA ARG A 446 -23.43 5.77 -4.14
C ARG A 446 -22.36 5.53 -5.20
N VAL A 447 -22.78 5.27 -6.44
CA VAL A 447 -21.84 5.18 -7.57
C VAL A 447 -21.51 6.58 -8.05
N VAL A 448 -20.22 6.92 -8.05
CA VAL A 448 -19.70 8.23 -8.47
C VAL A 448 -18.93 8.04 -9.78
N LYS A 449 -19.40 8.70 -10.85
CA LYS A 449 -18.78 8.65 -12.19
C LYS A 449 -18.50 10.04 -12.76
N GLU A 450 -19.22 11.02 -12.24
CA GLU A 450 -19.04 12.42 -12.56
C GLU A 450 -17.61 12.87 -12.22
N PRO A 451 -16.95 13.62 -13.12
CA PRO A 451 -15.66 14.22 -12.78
C PRO A 451 -15.80 15.17 -11.59
N SER A 452 -14.83 15.13 -10.66
CA SER A 452 -14.66 16.17 -9.64
C SER A 452 -13.68 17.20 -10.14
N THR A 453 -13.93 18.48 -9.84
CA THR A 453 -13.00 19.56 -10.15
C THR A 453 -12.71 20.33 -8.87
N ILE A 454 -11.43 20.41 -8.50
CA ILE A 454 -11.00 21.22 -7.37
C ILE A 454 -10.14 22.39 -7.87
N PRO A 455 -10.19 23.56 -7.21
CA PRO A 455 -9.22 24.62 -7.45
C PRO A 455 -7.82 24.16 -7.01
N GLU A 456 -6.84 24.30 -7.90
CA GLU A 456 -5.42 24.10 -7.61
C GLU A 456 -4.92 25.28 -6.78
N PHE A 457 -4.63 25.03 -5.51
CA PHE A 457 -4.03 26.03 -4.64
C PHE A 457 -2.51 25.89 -4.67
N VAL A 458 -1.82 26.98 -5.00
CA VAL A 458 -0.41 27.11 -4.65
C VAL A 458 -0.35 27.56 -3.19
N GLU A 459 0.06 26.64 -2.33
CA GLU A 459 0.10 26.76 -0.86
C GLU A 459 0.67 28.10 -0.39
N TRP A 460 1.67 28.65 -1.10
CA TRP A 460 2.36 29.89 -0.71
C TRP A 460 1.66 31.17 -1.18
N THR A 461 0.80 31.09 -2.20
CA THR A 461 0.12 32.27 -2.76
C THR A 461 -1.33 32.38 -2.31
N GLY A 462 -1.92 31.28 -1.82
CA GLY A 462 -3.33 31.21 -1.47
C GLY A 462 -4.30 31.48 -2.63
N ARG A 463 -3.81 31.60 -3.87
CA ARG A 463 -4.62 31.89 -5.05
C ARG A 463 -4.79 30.63 -5.90
N PRO A 464 -6.02 30.36 -6.39
CA PRO A 464 -6.24 29.25 -7.31
C PRO A 464 -5.56 29.57 -8.64
N VAL A 465 -4.64 28.70 -9.09
CA VAL A 465 -3.91 28.88 -10.35
C VAL A 465 -4.69 28.28 -11.52
N LYS A 466 -5.27 27.10 -11.31
CA LYS A 466 -5.98 26.33 -12.33
C LYS A 466 -7.00 25.41 -11.67
N ASN A 467 -7.94 24.88 -12.45
CA ASN A 467 -8.87 23.88 -11.97
C ASN A 467 -8.36 22.48 -12.34
N LEU A 468 -8.34 21.56 -11.39
CA LEU A 468 -7.94 20.17 -11.58
C LEU A 468 -9.15 19.27 -11.65
N THR A 469 -9.41 18.73 -12.85
CA THR A 469 -10.51 17.79 -13.07
C THR A 469 -10.00 16.34 -13.03
N THR A 470 -10.65 15.49 -12.24
CA THR A 470 -10.35 14.06 -12.09
C THR A 470 -11.62 13.22 -12.19
N SER A 471 -11.53 11.97 -12.66
CA SER A 471 -12.73 11.20 -13.07
C SER A 471 -12.65 9.69 -12.86
N LEU A 472 -11.70 9.19 -12.07
CA LEU A 472 -11.64 7.77 -11.74
C LEU A 472 -12.90 7.36 -10.95
N PRO A 473 -13.74 6.45 -11.47
CA PRO A 473 -15.04 6.14 -10.88
C PRO A 473 -14.92 5.16 -9.70
N TYR A 474 -15.83 5.28 -8.74
CA TYR A 474 -15.87 4.44 -7.54
C TYR A 474 -17.29 4.27 -7.02
N VAL A 475 -17.46 3.37 -6.06
CA VAL A 475 -18.65 3.27 -5.21
C VAL A 475 -18.29 3.76 -3.82
N GLU A 476 -19.08 4.68 -3.30
CA GLU A 476 -18.94 5.24 -1.96
C GLU A 476 -19.94 4.58 -1.00
N VAL A 477 -19.44 4.08 0.12
CA VAL A 477 -20.24 3.66 1.26
C VAL A 477 -19.84 4.54 2.43
N ILE A 478 -20.82 5.25 2.98
CA ILE A 478 -20.63 6.08 4.18
C ILE A 478 -21.04 5.23 5.37
N LEU A 479 -20.12 5.05 6.30
CA LEU A 479 -20.41 4.42 7.58
C LEU A 479 -20.72 5.52 8.60
N ASP A 480 -21.98 5.60 9.01
CA ASP A 480 -22.43 6.55 10.03
C ASP A 480 -21.99 6.06 11.42
N ARG A 481 -20.69 6.16 11.67
CA ARG A 481 -20.09 5.83 12.96
C ARG A 481 -19.66 7.12 13.63
N LYS A 482 -19.98 7.26 14.92
CA LYS A 482 -19.40 8.28 15.77
C LYS A 482 -18.34 7.65 16.66
N PHE A 483 -17.23 8.36 16.82
CA PHE A 483 -16.13 7.95 17.67
C PHE A 483 -16.27 8.61 19.05
N GLU A 484 -16.10 7.82 20.10
CA GLU A 484 -16.11 8.32 21.49
C GLU A 484 -14.72 8.81 21.94
N SER A 485 -13.73 8.64 21.08
CA SER A 485 -12.31 8.87 21.31
C SER A 485 -11.66 9.52 20.08
N GLU A 486 -10.43 10.00 20.25
CA GLU A 486 -9.63 10.56 19.16
C GLU A 486 -9.11 9.43 18.25
N LEU A 487 -9.29 9.57 16.94
CA LEU A 487 -8.80 8.61 15.96
C LEU A 487 -7.34 8.93 15.62
N ALA A 488 -6.41 8.18 16.19
CA ALA A 488 -4.98 8.33 15.97
C ALA A 488 -4.57 7.90 14.56
N ASP A 489 -5.06 6.75 14.11
CA ASP A 489 -4.79 6.24 12.77
C ASP A 489 -5.84 5.20 12.35
N MET A 490 -5.79 4.79 11.09
CA MET A 490 -6.63 3.73 10.57
C MET A 490 -5.96 2.97 9.44
N TRP A 491 -6.30 1.69 9.34
CA TRP A 491 -5.85 0.82 8.27
C TRP A 491 -7.01 0.00 7.72
N VAL A 492 -6.84 -0.47 6.51
CA VAL A 492 -7.76 -1.39 5.86
C VAL A 492 -6.93 -2.46 5.18
N ASP A 493 -7.36 -3.70 5.30
CA ASP A 493 -6.79 -4.83 4.54
C ASP A 493 -7.87 -5.52 3.70
N LYS A 494 -7.58 -6.73 3.21
CA LYS A 494 -8.48 -7.51 2.37
C LYS A 494 -9.81 -7.89 3.04
N ASP A 495 -9.86 -8.06 4.36
CA ASP A 495 -10.98 -8.62 5.13
C ASP A 495 -11.37 -7.77 6.36
N ARG A 496 -10.61 -6.73 6.72
CA ARG A 496 -10.75 -6.01 7.99
C ARG A 496 -10.53 -4.51 7.86
N ILE A 497 -11.15 -3.78 8.77
CA ILE A 497 -10.88 -2.38 9.06
C ILE A 497 -10.28 -2.29 10.47
N TYR A 498 -9.24 -1.50 10.60
CA TYR A 498 -8.51 -1.27 11.84
C TYR A 498 -8.59 0.22 12.20
N LEU A 499 -9.03 0.53 13.40
CA LEU A 499 -9.17 1.91 13.89
C LEU A 499 -8.38 2.04 15.19
N LEU A 500 -7.32 2.83 15.16
CA LEU A 500 -6.51 3.12 16.34
C LEU A 500 -7.09 4.34 17.04
N ASN A 501 -7.60 4.12 18.25
CA ASN A 501 -8.19 5.16 19.06
C ASN A 501 -7.27 5.51 20.22
N THR A 502 -7.03 6.79 20.43
CA THR A 502 -6.36 7.32 21.61
C THR A 502 -7.40 7.62 22.68
N LYS A 503 -7.20 7.04 23.87
CA LYS A 503 -8.05 7.23 25.04
C LYS A 503 -7.25 7.88 26.16
N PHE A 504 -7.95 8.66 26.97
CA PHE A 504 -7.39 9.31 28.15
C PHE A 504 -8.10 8.79 29.40
N ASP A 505 -7.37 8.04 30.23
CA ASP A 505 -7.83 7.69 31.57
C ASP A 505 -7.40 8.81 32.54
N HIS A 506 -8.35 9.32 33.33
CA HIS A 506 -8.03 10.26 34.40
C HIS A 506 -7.74 9.50 35.69
N GLU A 507 -6.46 9.37 36.05
CA GLU A 507 -6.07 8.85 37.36
C GLU A 507 -5.91 9.99 38.36
N VAL A 508 -6.56 9.82 39.52
CA VAL A 508 -6.45 10.74 40.65
C VAL A 508 -5.42 10.19 41.62
N VAL A 509 -4.21 10.78 41.61
CA VAL A 509 -3.14 10.44 42.54
C VAL A 509 -3.01 11.58 43.55
N GLY A 510 -3.66 11.42 44.72
CA GLY A 510 -3.74 12.47 45.73
C GLY A 510 -4.66 13.62 45.29
N SER A 511 -4.11 14.83 45.18
CA SER A 511 -4.82 16.02 44.68
C SER A 511 -4.47 16.38 43.23
N ALA A 512 -3.58 15.62 42.58
CA ALA A 512 -3.19 15.83 41.19
C ALA A 512 -4.00 14.91 40.27
N HIS A 513 -4.45 15.48 39.15
CA HIS A 513 -5.10 14.75 38.07
C HIS A 513 -4.09 14.53 36.96
N TYR A 514 -3.78 13.28 36.66
CA TYR A 514 -2.95 12.90 35.51
C TYR A 514 -3.86 12.26 34.46
N ALA A 515 -3.75 12.72 33.22
CA ALA A 515 -4.32 12.01 32.08
C ALA A 515 -3.27 11.00 31.60
N ILE A 516 -3.61 9.72 31.64
CA ILE A 516 -2.79 8.66 31.06
C ILE A 516 -3.37 8.38 29.68
N GLU A 517 -2.57 8.69 28.66
CA GLU A 517 -2.87 8.37 27.28
C GLU A 517 -2.58 6.90 27.01
N TYR A 518 -3.48 6.20 26.34
CA TYR A 518 -3.25 4.86 25.83
C TYR A 518 -4.00 4.63 24.52
N ASN A 519 -3.43 3.77 23.69
CA ASN A 519 -4.02 3.41 22.41
C ASN A 519 -4.81 2.10 22.50
N GLU A 520 -5.92 2.06 21.80
CA GLU A 520 -6.78 0.90 21.68
C GLU A 520 -7.10 0.65 20.20
N LEU A 521 -6.87 -0.58 19.74
CA LEU A 521 -7.11 -0.94 18.36
C LEU A 521 -8.46 -1.64 18.24
N GLU A 522 -9.39 -1.02 17.52
CA GLU A 522 -10.64 -1.64 17.15
C GLU A 522 -10.51 -2.34 15.79
N VAL A 523 -11.14 -3.49 15.66
CA VAL A 523 -11.04 -4.36 14.49
C VAL A 523 -12.45 -4.74 14.06
N THR A 524 -12.83 -4.35 12.85
CA THR A 524 -14.09 -4.74 12.22
C THR A 524 -13.81 -5.76 11.12
N ASP A 525 -14.32 -6.97 11.28
CA ASP A 525 -14.36 -7.97 10.21
C ASP A 525 -15.39 -7.58 9.14
N VAL A 526 -15.04 -7.77 7.88
CA VAL A 526 -15.84 -7.38 6.71
C VAL A 526 -16.48 -8.57 6.02
#